data_AF-A0A542LN39-F1
#
_entry.id   AF-A0A542LN39-F1
#
_cell.length_a   1.000
_cell.length_b   1.000
_cell.length_c   1.000
_cell.angle_alpha   90.00
_cell.angle_beta   90.00
_cell.angle_gamma   90.00
#
_symmetry.space_group_name_H-M   'P 1'
#
loop_
_entity.id
_entity.type
_entity.pdbx_description
1 polymer ?
#
loop_
_entity_poly.entity_id
_entity_poly.type
_entity_poly.pdbx_seq_one_letter_code
_entity_poly.pdbx_strand_id
1 'polypeptide(L)'
;MTKTLADQIEDLLPQTQCTKCGYPACRPYAEAIARGEAEINQCPPGGMEGVARLSALTGRPIIPINPANGVERPRPVAFIDEALCIGCTLCIQACPVDAIMGAAKQMHTILPSLCTGCDLCVAPCPVDCISMLPVTERTGWDAWSQEQADAARARHDFRSERLQREKEENDARLAAKALEKLRAVTAEQTNTDEELAEKERKRAIIAAAIERARQKAATPPAPPSLDNKDQ
;
A
#
# COMPACT_ATOMS: atom_id res chain seq x y z
N MET A 1 26.50 0.39 9.44
CA MET A 1 25.63 1.55 9.74
C MET A 1 24.86 1.26 11.01
N THR A 2 24.74 2.24 11.90
CA THR A 2 23.94 2.10 13.13
C THR A 2 22.47 2.28 12.80
N LYS A 3 21.60 1.34 13.24
CA LYS A 3 20.15 1.45 13.04
C LYS A 3 19.60 2.67 13.76
N THR A 4 18.76 3.46 13.07
CA THR A 4 18.01 4.55 13.70
C THR A 4 16.96 4.00 14.68
N LEU A 5 16.39 4.86 15.53
CA LEU A 5 15.29 4.44 16.41
C LEU A 5 14.08 3.95 15.61
N ALA A 6 13.77 4.59 14.48
CA ALA A 6 12.69 4.16 13.59
C ALA A 6 12.96 2.76 13.03
N ASP A 7 14.19 2.47 12.60
CA ASP A 7 14.54 1.12 12.09
C ASP A 7 14.35 0.06 13.19
N GLN A 8 14.81 0.35 14.41
CA GLN A 8 14.67 -0.56 15.56
C GLN A 8 13.20 -0.77 15.98
N ILE A 9 12.38 0.28 15.92
CA ILE A 9 10.94 0.17 16.19
C ILE A 9 10.27 -0.67 15.11
N GLU A 10 10.61 -0.42 13.84
CA GLU A 10 10.03 -1.15 12.72
C GLU A 10 10.34 -2.64 12.82
N ASP A 11 11.57 -3.02 13.20
CA ASP A 11 11.99 -4.40 13.50
C ASP A 11 11.09 -5.12 14.51
N LEU A 12 10.48 -4.37 15.44
CA LEU A 12 9.58 -4.90 16.48
C LEU A 12 8.10 -4.90 16.09
N LEU A 13 7.76 -4.46 14.87
CA LEU A 13 6.40 -4.53 14.34
C LEU A 13 6.16 -5.88 13.64
N PRO A 14 4.92 -6.39 13.61
CA PRO A 14 4.60 -7.70 13.02
C PRO A 14 4.64 -7.72 11.48
N GLN A 15 4.90 -6.56 10.84
CA GLN A 15 5.05 -6.41 9.38
C GLN A 15 3.84 -6.92 8.58
N THR A 16 2.64 -6.73 9.12
CA THR A 16 1.41 -7.12 8.42
C THR A 16 1.02 -6.15 7.31
N GLN A 17 1.51 -4.92 7.36
CA GLN A 17 1.22 -3.83 6.41
C GLN A 17 -0.29 -3.53 6.28
N CYS A 18 -1.08 -3.79 7.33
CA CYS A 18 -2.55 -3.77 7.28
C CYS A 18 -3.22 -2.40 7.41
N THR A 19 -2.44 -1.33 7.61
CA THR A 19 -2.92 0.06 7.77
C THR A 19 -3.93 0.34 8.89
N LYS A 20 -4.20 -0.63 9.78
CA LYS A 20 -5.19 -0.49 10.87
C LYS A 20 -4.87 0.61 11.87
N CYS A 21 -3.59 0.94 12.01
CA CYS A 21 -3.12 2.04 12.86
C CYS A 21 -3.31 3.43 12.23
N GLY A 22 -3.87 3.53 11.01
CA GLY A 22 -4.01 4.78 10.27
C GLY A 22 -2.81 5.16 9.40
N TYR A 23 -1.68 4.45 9.54
CA TYR A 23 -0.50 4.66 8.70
C TYR A 23 -0.51 3.74 7.48
N PRO A 24 0.06 4.16 6.34
CA PRO A 24 -0.02 3.40 5.08
C PRO A 24 0.85 2.13 5.07
N ALA A 25 1.78 2.00 6.02
CA ALA A 25 2.67 0.84 6.18
C ALA A 25 3.26 0.80 7.60
N CYS A 26 3.98 -0.27 7.96
CA CYS A 26 4.65 -0.35 9.25
C CYS A 26 5.76 0.71 9.41
N ARG A 27 6.51 1.03 8.35
CA ARG A 27 7.57 2.05 8.37
C ARG A 27 7.10 3.45 8.82
N PRO A 28 6.07 4.07 8.22
CA PRO A 28 5.60 5.38 8.67
C PRO A 28 5.08 5.40 10.11
N TYR A 29 4.48 4.30 10.58
CA TYR A 29 4.10 4.17 11.99
C TYR A 29 5.34 4.14 12.89
N ALA A 30 6.36 3.36 12.53
CA ALA A 30 7.61 3.29 13.29
C ALA A 30 8.32 4.66 13.38
N GLU A 31 8.34 5.41 12.29
CA GLU A 31 8.88 6.76 12.26
C GLU A 31 8.07 7.73 13.13
N ALA A 32 6.74 7.65 13.11
CA ALA A 32 5.88 8.49 13.95
C ALA A 32 6.09 8.18 15.45
N ILE A 33 6.26 6.91 15.83
CA ILE A 33 6.65 6.56 17.20
C ILE A 33 8.02 7.17 17.53
N ALA A 34 9.01 7.00 16.66
CA ALA A 34 10.36 7.52 16.89
C ALA A 34 10.39 9.05 17.07
N ARG A 35 9.50 9.78 16.38
CA ARG A 35 9.34 11.24 16.52
C ARG A 35 8.45 11.66 17.69
N GLY A 36 7.77 10.73 18.37
CA GLY A 36 6.84 11.05 19.45
C GLY A 36 5.45 11.50 18.98
N GLU A 37 5.13 11.30 17.71
CA GLU A 37 3.84 11.70 17.09
C GLU A 37 2.77 10.61 17.21
N ALA A 38 3.17 9.38 17.55
CA ALA A 38 2.26 8.25 17.73
C ALA A 38 2.55 7.47 19.01
N GLU A 39 1.49 6.91 19.60
CA GLU A 39 1.59 5.98 20.72
C GLU A 39 2.01 4.58 20.28
N ILE A 40 2.55 3.78 21.22
CA ILE A 40 3.07 2.43 20.96
C ILE A 40 1.98 1.33 20.93
N ASN A 41 0.72 1.69 21.20
CA ASN A 41 -0.41 0.77 21.35
C ASN A 41 -1.37 0.76 20.14
N GLN A 42 -0.94 1.26 18.99
CA GLN A 42 -1.83 1.49 17.85
C GLN A 42 -1.93 0.27 16.92
N CYS A 43 -1.15 -0.81 17.15
CA CYS A 43 -1.05 -1.97 16.27
C CYS A 43 -1.75 -3.23 16.85
N PRO A 44 -3.06 -3.43 16.60
CA PRO A 44 -3.77 -4.63 17.06
C PRO A 44 -3.13 -5.96 16.62
N PRO A 45 -2.58 -6.11 15.40
CA PRO A 45 -1.88 -7.34 15.01
C PRO A 45 -0.62 -7.65 15.82
N GLY A 46 0.00 -6.64 16.43
CA GLY A 46 1.15 -6.83 17.34
C GLY A 46 0.72 -7.32 18.72
N GLY A 47 -0.55 -7.08 19.10
CA GLY A 47 -1.10 -7.45 20.39
C GLY A 47 -0.38 -6.77 21.57
N MET A 48 -0.71 -7.21 22.78
CA MET A 48 -0.06 -6.70 24.00
C MET A 48 1.45 -6.99 24.05
N GLU A 49 1.88 -8.11 23.50
CA GLU A 49 3.30 -8.46 23.36
C GLU A 49 4.05 -7.44 22.48
N GLY A 50 3.43 -6.96 21.39
CA GLY A 50 3.99 -5.90 20.56
C GLY A 50 4.17 -4.58 21.33
N VAL A 51 3.18 -4.22 22.16
CA VAL A 51 3.31 -3.05 23.05
C VAL A 51 4.45 -3.23 24.04
N ALA A 52 4.58 -4.41 24.65
CA ALA A 52 5.66 -4.71 25.59
C ALA A 52 7.05 -4.59 24.94
N ARG A 53 7.21 -5.12 23.72
CA ARG A 53 8.46 -5.00 22.94
C ARG A 53 8.82 -3.54 22.65
N LEU A 54 7.84 -2.77 22.18
CA LEU A 54 8.04 -1.34 21.90
C LEU A 54 8.31 -0.53 23.17
N SER A 55 7.65 -0.86 24.28
CA SER A 55 7.89 -0.26 25.59
C SER A 55 9.33 -0.49 26.05
N ALA A 56 9.84 -1.71 25.93
CA ALA A 56 11.22 -2.05 26.30
C ALA A 56 12.26 -1.24 25.50
N LEU A 57 11.98 -0.97 24.22
CA LEU A 57 12.86 -0.17 23.36
C LEU A 57 12.74 1.34 23.63
N THR A 58 11.51 1.85 23.78
CA THR A 58 11.22 3.30 23.81
C THR A 58 11.18 3.89 25.23
N GLY A 59 11.13 3.05 26.26
CA GLY A 59 10.95 3.46 27.66
C GLY A 59 9.54 3.96 28.00
N ARG A 60 8.57 3.85 27.08
CA ARG A 60 7.19 4.29 27.29
C ARG A 60 6.38 3.27 28.10
N PRO A 61 5.36 3.68 28.87
CA PRO A 61 4.54 2.75 29.65
C PRO A 61 3.76 1.78 28.75
N ILE A 62 3.60 0.54 29.23
CA ILE A 62 2.71 -0.44 28.61
C ILE A 62 1.26 0.00 28.85
N ILE A 63 0.53 0.28 27.77
CA ILE A 63 -0.89 0.64 27.80
C ILE A 63 -1.69 -0.31 26.90
N PRO A 64 -3.00 -0.52 27.16
CA PRO A 64 -3.83 -1.40 26.32
C PRO A 64 -3.88 -0.97 24.87
N ILE A 65 -4.06 -1.91 23.93
CA ILE A 65 -4.27 -1.62 22.51
C ILE A 65 -5.40 -0.60 22.32
N ASN A 66 -5.17 0.37 21.43
CA ASN A 66 -6.19 1.36 21.08
C ASN A 66 -7.38 0.66 20.37
N PRO A 67 -8.57 0.59 21.00
CA PRO A 67 -9.71 -0.10 20.42
C PRO A 67 -10.23 0.56 19.13
N ALA A 68 -9.91 1.85 18.90
CA ALA A 68 -10.29 2.55 17.68
C ALA A 68 -9.64 1.96 16.41
N ASN A 69 -8.54 1.21 16.57
CA ASN A 69 -7.79 0.56 15.49
C ASN A 69 -8.13 -0.94 15.39
N GLY A 70 -9.00 -1.45 16.25
CA GLY A 70 -9.40 -2.85 16.32
C GLY A 70 -8.88 -3.57 17.57
N VAL A 71 -9.08 -4.88 17.59
CA VAL A 71 -8.75 -5.75 18.72
C VAL A 71 -7.67 -6.77 18.34
N GLU A 72 -6.91 -7.20 19.34
CA GLU A 72 -6.06 -8.38 19.22
C GLU A 72 -6.95 -9.61 19.00
N ARG A 73 -6.62 -10.39 17.95
CA ARG A 73 -7.40 -11.57 17.54
C ARG A 73 -6.48 -12.66 16.99
N PRO A 74 -6.95 -13.90 16.88
CA PRO A 74 -6.16 -14.96 16.27
C PRO A 74 -5.80 -14.64 14.83
N ARG A 75 -4.61 -15.06 14.40
CA ARG A 75 -4.09 -14.71 13.07
C ARG A 75 -4.93 -15.35 11.97
N PRO A 76 -5.54 -14.55 11.06
CA PRO A 76 -6.26 -15.10 9.94
C PRO A 76 -5.38 -15.20 8.69
N VAL A 77 -5.82 -16.03 7.74
CA VAL A 77 -5.35 -16.07 6.36
C VAL A 77 -6.54 -15.84 5.43
N ALA A 78 -6.32 -15.11 4.35
CA ALA A 78 -7.35 -14.92 3.33
C ALA A 78 -7.62 -16.25 2.61
N PHE A 79 -8.89 -16.49 2.28
CA PHE A 79 -9.37 -17.59 1.47
C PHE A 79 -10.22 -17.01 0.34
N ILE A 80 -9.95 -17.42 -0.90
CA ILE A 80 -10.70 -16.99 -2.08
C ILE A 80 -11.56 -18.17 -2.52
N ASP A 81 -12.87 -17.96 -2.63
CA ASP A 81 -13.77 -18.91 -3.30
C ASP A 81 -13.52 -18.82 -4.82
N GLU A 82 -12.85 -19.84 -5.34
CA GLU A 82 -12.44 -19.96 -6.73
C GLU A 82 -13.64 -20.10 -7.68
N ALA A 83 -14.77 -20.62 -7.21
CA ALA A 83 -15.98 -20.77 -8.02
C ALA A 83 -16.67 -19.41 -8.28
N LEU A 84 -16.47 -18.44 -7.40
CA LEU A 84 -17.03 -17.09 -7.50
C LEU A 84 -16.04 -16.08 -8.11
N CYS A 85 -14.74 -16.40 -8.09
CA CYS A 85 -13.70 -15.49 -8.54
C CYS A 85 -13.78 -15.21 -10.06
N ILE A 86 -13.95 -13.94 -10.42
CA ILE A 86 -14.02 -13.50 -11.84
C ILE A 86 -12.66 -13.07 -12.44
N GLY A 87 -11.56 -13.19 -11.68
CA GLY A 87 -10.24 -12.82 -12.19
C GLY A 87 -10.03 -11.31 -12.44
N CYS A 88 -10.61 -10.44 -11.60
CA CYS A 88 -10.57 -8.97 -11.77
C CYS A 88 -9.25 -8.30 -11.37
N THR A 89 -8.36 -9.01 -10.69
CA THR A 89 -7.01 -8.62 -10.21
C THR A 89 -6.92 -7.51 -9.16
N LEU A 90 -8.04 -6.96 -8.70
CA LEU A 90 -8.06 -5.93 -7.64
C LEU A 90 -7.46 -6.42 -6.33
N CYS A 91 -7.67 -7.68 -5.96
CA CYS A 91 -7.06 -8.29 -4.78
C CYS A 91 -5.53 -8.39 -4.89
N ILE A 92 -4.98 -8.70 -6.07
CA ILE A 92 -3.52 -8.72 -6.33
C ILE A 92 -2.93 -7.32 -6.17
N GLN A 93 -3.65 -6.29 -6.62
CA GLN A 93 -3.22 -4.90 -6.46
C GLN A 93 -3.25 -4.44 -5.00
N ALA A 94 -4.21 -4.94 -4.21
CA ALA A 94 -4.33 -4.62 -2.80
C ALA A 94 -3.35 -5.38 -1.89
N CYS A 95 -2.89 -6.57 -2.30
CA CYS A 95 -2.02 -7.39 -1.46
C CYS A 95 -0.63 -6.74 -1.27
N PRO A 96 -0.24 -6.37 -0.03
CA PRO A 96 1.02 -5.66 0.21
C PRO A 96 2.26 -6.56 0.12
N VAL A 97 2.09 -7.88 0.12
CA VAL A 97 3.19 -8.87 0.22
C VAL A 97 3.17 -9.90 -0.92
N ASP A 98 2.41 -9.65 -1.99
CA ASP A 98 2.30 -10.52 -3.17
C ASP A 98 1.93 -11.99 -2.83
N ALA A 99 1.02 -12.18 -1.87
CA ALA A 99 0.55 -13.50 -1.44
C ALA A 99 -0.58 -14.10 -2.29
N ILE A 100 -0.99 -13.44 -3.38
CA ILE A 100 -2.12 -13.87 -4.22
C ILE A 100 -1.60 -14.28 -5.60
N MET A 101 -1.94 -15.49 -6.02
CA MET A 101 -1.58 -16.04 -7.34
C MET A 101 -2.77 -16.00 -8.28
N GLY A 102 -2.51 -15.76 -9.56
CA GLY A 102 -3.47 -15.81 -10.66
C GLY A 102 -3.20 -14.72 -11.69
N ALA A 103 -4.16 -14.45 -12.57
CA ALA A 103 -4.01 -13.49 -13.67
C ALA A 103 -5.37 -12.91 -14.07
N ALA A 104 -5.34 -11.89 -14.94
CA ALA A 104 -6.57 -11.33 -15.49
C ALA A 104 -7.42 -12.42 -16.16
N LYS A 105 -8.71 -12.47 -15.78
CA LYS A 105 -9.70 -13.47 -16.24
C LYS A 105 -9.35 -14.92 -15.87
N GLN A 106 -8.47 -15.13 -14.89
CA GLN A 106 -8.17 -16.43 -14.29
C GLN A 106 -8.54 -16.41 -12.80
N MET A 107 -8.90 -17.55 -12.24
CA MET A 107 -9.20 -17.67 -10.81
C MET A 107 -7.96 -17.33 -9.98
N HIS A 108 -8.18 -16.63 -8.86
CA HIS A 108 -7.12 -16.29 -7.93
C HIS A 108 -7.13 -17.24 -6.73
N THR A 109 -5.95 -17.50 -6.17
CA THR A 109 -5.80 -18.29 -4.95
C THR A 109 -4.75 -17.67 -4.03
N ILE A 110 -4.82 -17.96 -2.75
CA ILE A 110 -3.91 -17.41 -1.73
C ILE A 110 -2.78 -18.39 -1.48
N LEU A 111 -1.55 -17.89 -1.36
CA LEU A 111 -0.41 -18.62 -0.81
C LEU A 111 -0.41 -18.43 0.72
N PRO A 112 -0.88 -19.41 1.52
CA PRO A 112 -1.13 -19.21 2.95
C PRO A 112 0.13 -18.88 3.75
N SER A 113 1.28 -19.41 3.30
CA SER A 113 2.59 -19.18 3.90
C SER A 113 3.09 -17.74 3.72
N LEU A 114 2.60 -17.01 2.72
CA LEU A 114 3.00 -15.64 2.43
C LEU A 114 2.00 -14.61 2.99
N CYS A 115 0.75 -15.02 3.21
CA CYS A 115 -0.31 -14.16 3.70
C CYS A 115 -0.08 -13.70 5.14
N THR A 116 -0.07 -12.38 5.34
CA THR A 116 0.09 -11.75 6.66
C THR A 116 -1.22 -11.57 7.43
N GLY A 117 -2.36 -11.91 6.82
CA GLY A 117 -3.68 -11.70 7.45
C GLY A 117 -4.12 -10.23 7.48
N CYS A 118 -3.63 -9.41 6.55
CA CYS A 118 -3.83 -7.96 6.55
C CYS A 118 -5.21 -7.46 6.12
N ASP A 119 -6.10 -8.35 5.65
CA ASP A 119 -7.47 -8.08 5.18
C ASP A 119 -7.69 -7.02 4.07
N LEU A 120 -6.63 -6.37 3.58
CA LEU A 120 -6.70 -5.37 2.50
C LEU A 120 -7.31 -5.88 1.18
N CYS A 121 -7.28 -7.18 0.92
CA CYS A 121 -7.85 -7.76 -0.30
C CYS A 121 -9.38 -7.92 -0.27
N VAL A 122 -10.02 -7.86 0.91
CA VAL A 122 -11.46 -8.14 1.07
C VAL A 122 -12.29 -7.06 0.39
N ALA A 123 -12.16 -5.80 0.82
CA ALA A 123 -12.99 -4.70 0.34
C ALA A 123 -12.89 -4.43 -1.18
N PRO A 124 -11.72 -4.59 -1.85
CA PRO A 124 -11.63 -4.43 -3.29
C PRO A 124 -12.27 -5.54 -4.12
N CYS A 125 -12.72 -6.65 -3.52
CA CYS A 125 -13.33 -7.75 -4.27
C CYS A 125 -14.77 -7.40 -4.70
N PRO A 126 -15.06 -7.25 -6.01
CA PRO A 126 -16.38 -6.80 -6.47
C PRO A 126 -17.47 -7.89 -6.41
N VAL A 127 -17.07 -9.14 -6.16
CA VAL A 127 -17.96 -10.31 -6.07
C VAL A 127 -17.95 -10.95 -4.68
N ASP A 128 -17.32 -10.28 -3.71
CA ASP A 128 -17.27 -10.67 -2.30
C ASP A 128 -16.85 -12.13 -2.05
N CYS A 129 -15.95 -12.65 -2.88
CA CYS A 129 -15.51 -14.05 -2.80
C CYS A 129 -14.35 -14.30 -1.81
N ILE A 130 -14.02 -13.36 -0.92
CA ILE A 130 -12.84 -13.44 -0.05
C ILE A 130 -13.24 -13.44 1.42
N SER A 131 -12.85 -14.49 2.14
CA SER A 131 -13.05 -14.63 3.58
C SER A 131 -11.73 -14.65 4.34
N MET A 132 -11.72 -14.19 5.59
CA MET A 132 -10.56 -14.27 6.48
C MET A 132 -10.76 -15.41 7.48
N LEU A 133 -10.02 -16.50 7.34
CA LEU A 133 -10.15 -17.70 8.17
C LEU A 133 -9.03 -17.76 9.22
N PRO A 134 -9.34 -18.01 10.51
CA PRO A 134 -8.31 -18.24 11.52
C PRO A 134 -7.53 -19.51 11.18
N VAL A 135 -6.20 -19.45 11.27
CA VAL A 135 -5.32 -20.61 11.05
C VAL A 135 -4.63 -21.08 12.34
N THR A 136 -4.91 -20.39 13.44
CA THR A 136 -4.39 -20.66 14.77
C THR A 136 -5.30 -19.99 15.79
N GLU A 137 -5.31 -20.48 17.03
CA GLU A 137 -5.95 -19.82 18.18
C GLU A 137 -5.02 -18.79 18.85
N ARG A 138 -3.73 -18.76 18.47
CA ARG A 138 -2.73 -17.82 19.02
C ARG A 138 -2.95 -16.42 18.45
N THR A 139 -2.60 -15.40 19.22
CA THR A 139 -2.74 -13.98 18.86
C THR A 139 -1.38 -13.28 18.80
N GLY A 140 -1.33 -12.06 18.28
CA GLY A 140 -0.13 -11.22 18.32
C GLY A 140 1.14 -11.93 17.83
N TRP A 141 2.22 -11.76 18.58
CA TRP A 141 3.51 -12.41 18.36
C TRP A 141 3.56 -13.89 18.79
N ASP A 142 2.55 -14.41 19.46
CA ASP A 142 2.41 -15.85 19.64
C ASP A 142 2.01 -16.53 18.33
N ALA A 143 1.25 -15.85 17.47
CA ALA A 143 0.82 -16.37 16.18
C ALA A 143 1.86 -16.22 15.05
N TRP A 144 2.97 -15.51 15.32
CA TRP A 144 3.87 -15.01 14.28
C TRP A 144 5.31 -14.89 14.80
N SER A 145 6.29 -15.48 14.09
CA SER A 145 7.70 -15.38 14.48
C SER A 145 8.38 -14.13 13.91
N GLN A 146 9.54 -13.76 14.47
CA GLN A 146 10.37 -12.68 13.92
C GLN A 146 10.77 -12.97 12.47
N GLU A 147 11.18 -14.20 12.16
CA GLU A 147 11.54 -14.62 10.80
C GLU A 147 10.38 -14.44 9.80
N GLN A 148 9.14 -14.71 10.23
CA GLN A 148 7.96 -14.50 9.40
C GLN A 148 7.68 -13.00 9.17
N ALA A 149 7.86 -12.16 10.19
CA ALA A 149 7.73 -10.72 10.09
C ALA A 149 8.80 -10.13 9.14
N ASP A 150 10.05 -10.55 9.29
CA ASP A 150 11.16 -10.10 8.45
C ASP A 150 10.94 -10.52 6.99
N ALA A 151 10.49 -11.76 6.76
CA ALA A 151 10.16 -12.24 5.42
C ALA A 151 8.97 -11.48 4.81
N ALA A 152 7.96 -11.12 5.62
CA ALA A 152 6.83 -10.31 5.16
C ALA A 152 7.27 -8.90 4.76
N ARG A 153 8.15 -8.27 5.55
CA ARG A 153 8.76 -6.98 5.20
C ARG A 153 9.53 -7.06 3.90
N ALA A 154 10.42 -8.04 3.76
CA ALA A 154 11.22 -8.19 2.55
C ALA A 154 10.35 -8.31 1.28
N ARG A 155 9.22 -9.02 1.36
CA ARG A 155 8.25 -9.09 0.25
C ARG A 155 7.57 -7.76 -0.01
N HIS A 156 7.14 -7.06 1.05
CA HIS A 156 6.53 -5.74 0.92
C HIS A 156 7.47 -4.72 0.29
N ASP A 157 8.73 -4.72 0.69
CA ASP A 157 9.72 -3.76 0.19
C ASP A 157 10.05 -4.07 -1.27
N PHE A 158 10.27 -5.35 -1.61
CA PHE A 158 10.46 -5.77 -3.00
C PHE A 158 9.27 -5.40 -3.89
N ARG A 159 8.04 -5.57 -3.41
CA ARG A 159 6.83 -5.14 -4.13
C ARG A 159 6.81 -3.63 -4.31
N SER A 160 7.06 -2.88 -3.24
CA SER A 160 7.08 -1.42 -3.25
C SER A 160 8.10 -0.87 -4.26
N GLU A 161 9.31 -1.41 -4.26
CA GLU A 161 10.36 -1.08 -5.23
C GLU A 161 9.94 -1.41 -6.66
N ARG A 162 9.34 -2.60 -6.88
CA ARG A 162 8.84 -3.01 -8.19
C ARG A 162 7.76 -2.06 -8.70
N LEU A 163 6.76 -1.73 -7.89
CA LEU A 163 5.67 -0.83 -8.26
C LEU A 163 6.16 0.60 -8.53
N GLN A 164 7.11 1.08 -7.74
CA GLN A 164 7.70 2.39 -7.93
C GLN A 164 8.45 2.46 -9.27
N ARG A 165 9.28 1.46 -9.59
CA ARG A 165 9.95 1.35 -10.88
C ARG A 165 8.95 1.29 -12.04
N GLU A 166 7.94 0.42 -11.96
CA GLU A 166 6.90 0.30 -13.00
C GLU A 166 6.17 1.63 -13.24
N LYS A 167 5.87 2.36 -12.16
CA LYS A 167 5.25 3.69 -12.23
C LYS A 167 6.17 4.70 -12.92
N GLU A 168 7.43 4.79 -12.51
CA GLU A 168 8.42 5.70 -13.11
C GLU A 168 8.61 5.43 -14.61
N GLU A 169 8.75 4.16 -15.00
CA GLU A 169 8.87 3.74 -16.40
C GLU A 169 7.61 4.10 -17.20
N ASN A 170 6.42 3.86 -16.64
CA ASN A 170 5.16 4.19 -17.28
C ASN A 170 4.97 5.71 -17.45
N ASP A 171 5.30 6.49 -16.41
CA ASP A 171 5.21 7.94 -16.44
C ASP A 171 6.18 8.54 -17.46
N ALA A 172 7.42 8.02 -17.52
CA ALA A 172 8.40 8.41 -18.54
C ALA A 172 7.91 8.10 -19.96
N ARG A 173 7.33 6.91 -20.18
CA ARG A 173 6.75 6.50 -21.46
C ARG A 173 5.58 7.40 -21.88
N LEU A 174 4.69 7.74 -20.95
CA LEU A 174 3.57 8.64 -21.21
C LEU A 174 4.04 10.07 -21.51
N ALA A 175 5.05 10.56 -20.80
CA ALA A 175 5.65 11.87 -21.06
C ALA A 175 6.28 11.94 -22.46
N ALA A 176 7.02 10.91 -22.87
CA ALA A 176 7.60 10.81 -24.21
C ALA A 176 6.51 10.82 -25.30
N LYS A 177 5.45 10.00 -25.13
CA LYS A 177 4.32 9.96 -26.06
C LYS A 177 3.56 11.29 -26.14
N ALA A 178 3.43 12.00 -25.03
CA ALA A 178 2.79 13.33 -25.01
C ALA A 178 3.61 14.36 -25.79
N LEU A 179 4.94 14.35 -25.65
CA LEU A 179 5.84 15.24 -26.40
C LEU A 179 5.80 14.94 -27.91
N GLU A 180 5.80 13.67 -28.29
CA GLU A 180 5.67 13.24 -29.68
C GLU A 180 4.34 13.70 -30.28
N LYS A 181 3.22 13.48 -29.56
CA LYS A 181 1.89 13.92 -30.00
C LYS A 181 1.82 15.45 -30.16
N LEU A 182 2.44 16.20 -29.24
CA LEU A 182 2.52 17.66 -29.36
C LEU A 182 3.28 18.10 -30.62
N ARG A 183 4.41 17.43 -30.93
CA ARG A 183 5.18 17.68 -32.17
C ARG A 183 4.35 17.39 -33.41
N ALA A 184 3.68 16.23 -33.45
CA ALA A 184 2.84 15.82 -34.58
C ALA A 184 1.72 16.83 -34.84
N VAL A 185 0.93 17.18 -33.81
CA VAL A 185 -0.16 18.16 -33.95
C VAL A 185 0.39 19.54 -34.32
N THR A 186 1.57 19.93 -33.82
CA THR A 186 2.20 21.21 -34.21
C THR A 186 2.59 21.23 -35.69
N ALA A 187 2.98 20.09 -36.26
CA ALA A 187 3.40 19.96 -37.64
C ALA A 187 2.23 19.77 -38.64
N GLU A 188 0.99 19.54 -38.17
CA GLU A 188 -0.19 19.40 -39.03
C GLU A 188 -0.37 20.64 -39.91
N GLN A 189 -0.53 20.43 -41.22
CA GLN A 189 -0.88 21.50 -42.15
C GLN A 189 -2.37 21.81 -42.03
N THR A 190 -2.71 23.10 -42.10
CA THR A 190 -4.09 23.59 -41.99
C THR A 190 -4.34 24.50 -43.18
N ASN A 191 -5.39 24.21 -43.93
CA ASN A 191 -5.76 24.92 -45.16
C ASN A 191 -6.95 25.86 -44.95
N THR A 192 -7.68 25.70 -43.84
CA THR A 192 -8.81 26.55 -43.45
C THR A 192 -8.62 27.12 -42.05
N ASP A 193 -9.30 28.23 -41.76
CA ASP A 193 -9.28 28.87 -40.43
C ASP A 193 -9.90 27.95 -39.35
N GLU A 194 -10.90 27.14 -39.71
CA GLU A 194 -11.48 26.14 -38.82
C GLU A 194 -10.46 25.05 -38.44
N GLU A 195 -9.67 24.56 -39.41
CA GLU A 195 -8.62 23.58 -39.17
C GLU A 195 -7.50 24.15 -38.29
N LEU A 196 -7.15 25.43 -38.47
CA LEU A 196 -6.18 26.12 -37.61
C LEU A 196 -6.67 26.23 -36.17
N ALA A 197 -7.92 26.66 -35.97
CA ALA A 197 -8.53 26.75 -34.64
C ALA A 197 -8.60 25.38 -33.95
N GLU A 198 -8.90 24.30 -34.69
CA GLU A 198 -8.92 22.94 -34.14
C GLU A 198 -7.52 22.45 -33.75
N LYS A 199 -6.50 22.73 -34.57
CA LYS A 199 -5.09 22.43 -34.26
C LYS A 199 -4.65 23.14 -32.98
N GLU A 200 -4.98 24.42 -32.82
CA GLU A 200 -4.64 25.21 -31.63
C GLU A 200 -5.32 24.65 -30.38
N ARG A 201 -6.61 24.29 -30.46
CA ARG A 201 -7.33 23.61 -29.37
C ARG A 201 -6.64 22.31 -28.96
N LYS A 202 -6.30 21.44 -29.92
CA LYS A 202 -5.59 20.17 -29.65
C LYS A 202 -4.23 20.40 -29.00
N ARG A 203 -3.44 21.37 -29.47
CA ARG A 203 -2.14 21.72 -28.86
C ARG A 203 -2.31 22.22 -27.43
N ALA A 204 -3.27 23.10 -27.18
CA ALA A 204 -3.53 23.64 -25.85
C ALA A 204 -3.92 22.53 -24.86
N ILE A 205 -4.77 21.59 -25.27
CA ILE A 205 -5.16 20.43 -24.44
C ILE A 205 -3.94 19.56 -24.09
N ILE A 206 -3.09 19.25 -25.07
CA ILE A 206 -1.89 18.43 -24.84
C ILE A 206 -0.89 19.17 -23.95
N ALA A 207 -0.65 20.46 -24.17
CA ALA A 207 0.25 21.27 -23.35
C ALA A 207 -0.25 21.36 -21.89
N ALA A 208 -1.55 21.57 -21.67
CA ALA A 208 -2.14 21.56 -20.35
C ALA A 208 -2.02 20.18 -19.66
N ALA A 209 -2.14 19.09 -20.42
CA ALA A 209 -1.93 17.75 -19.88
C ALA A 209 -0.47 17.50 -19.44
N ILE A 210 0.51 17.97 -20.23
CA ILE A 210 1.94 17.88 -19.88
C ILE A 210 2.24 18.71 -18.62
N GLU A 211 1.70 19.91 -18.52
CA GLU A 211 1.93 20.78 -17.37
C GLU A 211 1.35 20.18 -16.07
N ARG A 212 0.13 19.63 -16.13
CA ARG A 212 -0.45 18.89 -14.99
C ARG A 212 0.41 17.69 -14.57
N ALA A 213 1.01 16.98 -15.53
CA ALA A 213 1.91 15.86 -15.23
C ALA A 213 3.20 16.35 -14.53
N ARG A 214 3.78 17.47 -14.98
CA ARG A 214 4.95 18.09 -14.33
C ARG A 214 4.65 18.53 -12.90
N GLN A 215 3.50 19.16 -12.67
CA GLN A 215 3.07 19.58 -11.33
C GLN A 215 2.92 18.38 -10.39
N LYS A 216 2.32 17.28 -10.87
CA LYS A 216 2.22 16.04 -10.09
C LYS A 216 3.58 15.41 -9.77
N ALA A 217 4.57 15.53 -10.66
CA ALA A 217 5.92 15.05 -10.42
C ALA A 217 6.72 15.95 -9.45
N ALA A 218 6.41 17.25 -9.41
CA ALA A 218 7.05 18.22 -8.52
C ALA A 218 6.50 18.20 -7.08
N THR A 219 5.28 17.71 -6.88
CA THR A 219 4.70 17.53 -5.55
C THR A 219 5.17 16.20 -4.95
N PRO A 220 6.00 16.20 -3.89
CA PRO A 220 6.32 14.97 -3.17
C PRO A 220 5.04 14.34 -2.62
N PRO A 221 4.98 13.00 -2.46
CA PRO A 221 3.81 12.36 -1.87
C PRO A 221 3.47 13.03 -0.54
N ALA A 222 2.22 13.47 -0.39
CA ALA A 222 1.77 14.09 0.85
C ALA A 222 2.05 13.11 2.01
N PRO A 223 2.59 13.58 3.15
CA PRO A 223 2.62 12.74 4.34
C PRO A 223 1.18 12.28 4.63
N PRO A 224 0.98 11.04 5.10
CA PRO A 224 -0.37 10.55 5.42
C PRO A 224 -1.03 11.52 6.41
N SER A 225 -2.13 12.13 5.98
CA SER A 225 -2.92 13.02 6.81
C SER A 225 -3.52 12.21 7.96
N LEU A 226 -3.07 12.48 9.19
CA LEU A 226 -3.74 12.04 10.41
C LEU A 226 -4.96 12.93 10.68
N ASP A 227 -5.82 13.11 9.68
CA ASP A 227 -7.07 13.84 9.88
C ASP A 227 -8.14 12.87 10.38
N ASN A 228 -8.49 13.13 11.64
CA ASN A 228 -9.45 12.43 12.46
C ASN A 228 -10.78 12.14 11.76
N LYS A 229 -11.29 10.95 12.10
CA LYS A 229 -12.71 10.58 12.10
C LYS A 229 -13.58 11.72 12.62
N ASP A 230 -14.50 12.19 11.78
CA ASP A 230 -15.83 12.66 12.18
C ASP A 230 -16.75 12.60 10.94
N GLN A 231 -17.38 11.44 10.75
CA GLN A 231 -18.72 11.23 10.19
C GLN A 231 -19.14 9.77 10.33
#